data_AF-A0A3D2WZK3-F1
#
_entry.id   AF-A0A3D2WZK3-F1
#
_cell.length_a   1.000
_cell.length_b   1.000
_cell.length_c   1.000
_cell.angle_alpha   90.00
_cell.angle_beta   90.00
_cell.angle_gamma   90.00
#
_symmetry.space_group_name_H-M   'P 1'
#
loop_
_entity.id
_entity.type
_entity.pdbx_description
1 polymer ?
#
loop_
_entity_poly.entity_id
_entity_poly.type
_entity_poly.pdbx_seq_one_letter_code
_entity_poly.pdbx_strand_id
1 'polypeptide(L)'
;MRFILFLLPLILSTALWSNEQQLNAGNIYIYYPESYRKLAEYTLNVIKNSNSELTALFGESSYPIKYVLVNSKAEFERKTGTPLPPWTAAVTMFPQKVVVVKTPDLNNSTLRAYRETIRHELVHLRQGFQIPLNITPTWFNEGLAVYITNQYDLQSRVLVSRALAQNAIIPLSTLSDFLKYNHLQAELAYAESGTVIEFLIHVYGQSVLTDLFKTLLDKKDFYQSLSAVTDIEPGTLDFYWQKYITKQYRWIFLLDIQNIIWLIIPVLLVCIYFVKRFRNKKTLQKWNVEENEMHIE
;
A
#
# COMPACT_ATOMS: atom_id res chain seq x y z
N MET A 1 29.89 1.44 44.03
CA MET A 1 29.34 0.45 44.97
C MET A 1 27.85 0.30 44.61
N ARG A 2 27.37 -0.71 43.88
CA ARG A 2 27.57 -2.17 43.95
C ARG A 2 27.75 -2.80 42.56
N PHE A 3 28.74 -3.68 42.43
CA PHE A 3 28.74 -4.77 41.45
C PHE A 3 27.80 -5.88 41.97
N ILE A 4 27.16 -6.62 41.05
CA ILE A 4 27.10 -8.09 41.03
C ILE A 4 26.55 -8.51 39.65
N LEU A 5 27.36 -9.29 38.92
CA LEU A 5 27.00 -10.08 37.76
C LEU A 5 25.94 -11.14 38.14
N PHE A 6 25.03 -11.43 37.21
CA PHE A 6 24.62 -12.82 36.98
C PHE A 6 24.58 -13.10 35.47
N LEU A 7 25.61 -13.82 35.02
CA LEU A 7 25.55 -14.76 33.90
C LEU A 7 24.50 -15.83 34.24
N LEU A 8 23.50 -16.02 33.38
CA LEU A 8 22.69 -17.23 33.22
C LEU A 8 22.04 -17.17 31.82
N PRO A 9 21.77 -18.32 31.20
CA PRO A 9 22.41 -18.70 29.95
C PRO A 9 21.49 -18.46 28.76
N LEU A 10 22.13 -18.53 27.61
CA LEU A 10 21.64 -18.76 26.27
C LEU A 10 20.63 -19.93 26.17
N ILE A 11 19.43 -19.81 26.75
CA ILE A 11 18.31 -20.76 26.57
C ILE A 11 16.99 -20.00 26.63
N LEU A 12 16.68 -19.23 25.58
CA LEU A 12 15.32 -18.69 25.40
C LEU A 12 14.96 -18.49 23.93
N SER A 13 15.53 -19.29 23.02
CA SER A 13 15.14 -19.29 21.60
C SER A 13 14.10 -20.35 21.25
N THR A 14 13.84 -21.33 22.11
CA THR A 14 12.94 -22.46 21.82
C THR A 14 11.53 -22.31 22.40
N ALA A 15 11.34 -21.47 23.43
CA ALA A 15 10.05 -21.34 24.12
C ALA A 15 9.02 -20.44 23.39
N LEU A 16 9.42 -19.72 22.34
CA LEU A 16 8.51 -18.87 21.56
C LEU A 16 7.66 -19.64 20.54
N TRP A 17 7.92 -20.93 20.31
CA TRP A 17 7.45 -21.66 19.12
C TRP A 17 6.73 -22.97 19.43
N SER A 18 6.34 -23.22 20.69
CA SER A 18 6.08 -24.57 21.19
C SER A 18 4.88 -25.32 20.55
N ASN A 19 4.06 -24.65 19.74
CA ASN A 19 2.94 -25.26 19.00
C ASN A 19 2.93 -24.92 17.49
N GLU A 20 3.99 -24.30 16.96
CA GLU A 20 4.05 -23.87 15.57
C GLU A 20 4.77 -24.92 14.71
N GLN A 21 4.16 -25.27 13.58
CA GLN A 21 4.81 -26.04 12.52
C GLN A 21 5.74 -25.11 11.73
N GLN A 22 6.78 -25.69 11.12
CA GLN A 22 7.72 -24.95 10.29
C GLN A 22 7.71 -25.50 8.86
N LEU A 23 7.62 -24.59 7.90
CA LEU A 23 7.82 -24.86 6.47
C LEU A 23 8.98 -23.99 6.00
N ASN A 24 9.93 -24.57 5.27
CA ASN A 24 11.07 -23.81 4.75
C ASN A 24 11.45 -24.23 3.33
N ALA A 25 11.98 -23.27 2.57
CA ALA A 25 12.65 -23.51 1.29
C ALA A 25 13.83 -22.54 1.17
N GLY A 26 15.05 -23.09 1.10
CA GLY A 26 16.27 -22.28 1.12
C GLY A 26 16.38 -21.45 2.40
N ASN A 27 16.52 -20.13 2.26
CA ASN A 27 16.63 -19.16 3.36
C ASN A 27 15.27 -18.57 3.81
N ILE A 28 14.14 -19.09 3.32
CA ILE A 28 12.80 -18.64 3.70
C ILE A 28 12.20 -19.63 4.70
N TYR A 29 11.70 -19.11 5.82
CA TYR A 29 11.11 -19.86 6.93
C TYR A 29 9.71 -19.31 7.26
N ILE A 30 8.72 -20.17 7.24
CA ILE A 30 7.33 -19.86 7.62
C ILE A 30 6.97 -20.70 8.84
N TYR A 31 6.59 -20.03 9.92
CA TYR A 31 6.06 -20.64 11.12
C TYR A 31 4.55 -20.45 11.14
N TYR A 32 3.80 -21.51 11.42
CA TYR A 32 2.34 -21.49 11.26
C TYR A 32 1.63 -22.49 12.19
N PRO A 33 0.37 -22.26 12.58
CA PRO A 33 -0.43 -23.25 13.29
C PRO A 33 -0.79 -24.40 12.35
N GLU A 34 -0.83 -25.64 12.83
CA GLU A 34 -0.98 -26.85 12.01
C GLU A 34 -2.11 -26.80 10.96
N SER A 35 -3.26 -26.21 11.32
CA SER A 35 -4.43 -26.05 10.44
C SER A 35 -4.20 -25.13 9.24
N TYR A 36 -3.13 -24.33 9.23
CA TYR A 36 -2.83 -23.34 8.18
C TYR A 36 -1.73 -23.77 7.20
N ARG A 37 -1.41 -25.07 7.11
CA ARG A 37 -0.38 -25.57 6.19
C ARG A 37 -0.53 -25.08 4.74
N LYS A 38 -1.75 -25.14 4.18
CA LYS A 38 -2.01 -24.66 2.81
C LYS A 38 -1.75 -23.16 2.65
N LEU A 39 -2.06 -22.37 3.69
CA LEU A 39 -1.75 -20.94 3.70
C LEU A 39 -0.24 -20.71 3.80
N ALA A 40 0.48 -21.47 4.62
CA ALA A 40 1.94 -21.38 4.70
C ALA A 40 2.63 -21.72 3.37
N GLU A 41 2.15 -22.75 2.66
CA GLU A 41 2.61 -23.09 1.30
C GLU A 41 2.32 -21.96 0.31
N TYR A 42 1.14 -21.34 0.39
CA TYR A 42 0.80 -20.16 -0.40
C TYR A 42 1.73 -18.98 -0.10
N THR A 43 1.93 -18.63 1.17
CA THR A 43 2.81 -17.56 1.63
C THR A 43 4.25 -17.76 1.16
N LEU A 44 4.76 -19.00 1.26
CA LEU A 44 6.08 -19.34 0.76
C LEU A 44 6.23 -19.05 -0.74
N ASN A 45 5.23 -19.41 -1.55
CA ASN A 45 5.25 -19.14 -3.00
C ASN A 45 5.18 -17.64 -3.30
N VAL A 46 4.37 -16.88 -2.56
CA VAL A 46 4.30 -15.41 -2.69
C VAL A 46 5.65 -14.77 -2.40
N ILE A 47 6.32 -15.17 -1.30
CA ILE A 47 7.63 -14.65 -0.93
C ILE A 47 8.68 -15.03 -1.98
N LYS A 48 8.71 -16.28 -2.46
CA LYS A 48 9.65 -16.71 -3.50
C LYS A 48 9.54 -15.87 -4.77
N ASN A 49 8.32 -15.68 -5.27
CA ASN A 49 8.09 -14.91 -6.49
C ASN A 49 8.50 -13.44 -6.29
N SER A 50 8.08 -12.84 -5.19
CA SER A 50 8.30 -11.41 -4.92
C SER A 50 9.76 -11.10 -4.58
N ASN A 51 10.48 -12.01 -3.90
CA ASN A 51 11.88 -11.80 -3.55
C ASN A 51 12.78 -11.67 -4.79
N SER A 52 12.43 -12.32 -5.90
CA SER A 52 13.17 -12.17 -7.16
C SER A 52 13.08 -10.74 -7.71
N GLU A 53 11.89 -10.12 -7.66
CA GLU A 53 11.65 -8.73 -8.06
C GLU A 53 12.44 -7.76 -7.16
N LEU A 54 12.41 -7.99 -5.84
CA LEU A 54 13.07 -7.13 -4.86
C LEU A 54 14.60 -7.22 -4.87
N THR A 55 15.16 -8.32 -5.37
CA THR A 55 16.61 -8.49 -5.48
C THR A 55 17.21 -7.51 -6.50
N ALA A 56 16.45 -7.13 -7.53
CA ALA A 56 16.90 -6.11 -8.49
C ALA A 56 17.05 -4.73 -7.84
N LEU A 57 16.17 -4.38 -6.89
CA LEU A 57 16.19 -3.08 -6.22
C LEU A 57 17.14 -3.03 -5.02
N PHE A 58 17.07 -4.05 -4.16
CA PHE A 58 17.80 -4.10 -2.89
C PHE A 58 19.09 -4.94 -2.96
N GLY A 59 19.48 -5.46 -4.13
CA GLY A 59 20.59 -6.40 -4.24
C GLY A 59 20.34 -7.73 -3.53
N GLU A 60 21.34 -8.60 -3.50
CA GLU A 60 21.29 -9.90 -2.81
C GLU A 60 21.37 -9.75 -1.28
N SER A 61 20.79 -10.72 -0.56
CA SER A 61 20.87 -10.76 0.91
C SER A 61 21.00 -12.20 1.41
N SER A 62 21.95 -12.41 2.32
CA SER A 62 22.12 -13.69 3.02
C SER A 62 21.25 -13.82 4.27
N TYR A 63 20.54 -12.77 4.67
CA TYR A 63 19.67 -12.83 5.85
C TYR A 63 18.47 -13.75 5.62
N PRO A 64 18.10 -14.58 6.61
CA PRO A 64 16.92 -15.44 6.50
C PRO A 64 15.64 -14.59 6.49
N ILE A 65 14.70 -14.95 5.61
CA ILE A 65 13.37 -14.35 5.57
C ILE A 65 12.45 -15.18 6.46
N LYS A 66 11.91 -14.57 7.51
CA LYS A 66 11.10 -15.27 8.53
C LYS A 66 9.70 -14.66 8.60
N TYR A 67 8.68 -15.49 8.44
CA TYR A 67 7.27 -15.12 8.62
C TYR A 67 6.64 -16.01 9.69
N VAL A 68 5.80 -15.41 10.53
CA VAL A 68 5.01 -16.09 11.56
C VAL A 68 3.54 -15.80 11.30
N LEU A 69 2.78 -16.85 10.97
CA LEU A 69 1.34 -16.76 10.77
C LEU A 69 0.66 -16.91 12.12
N VAL A 70 -0.24 -15.99 12.46
CA VAL A 70 -0.98 -16.03 13.72
C VAL A 70 -2.48 -16.03 13.46
N ASN A 71 -3.21 -16.88 14.19
CA ASN A 71 -4.65 -17.07 14.03
C ASN A 71 -5.47 -16.55 15.21
N SER A 72 -4.83 -15.87 16.18
CA SER A 72 -5.53 -15.19 17.27
C SER A 72 -4.95 -13.80 17.54
N LYS A 73 -5.81 -12.86 17.98
CA LYS A 73 -5.40 -11.50 18.35
C LYS A 73 -4.41 -11.51 19.52
N ALA A 74 -4.66 -12.35 20.53
CA ALA A 74 -3.79 -12.45 21.71
C ALA A 74 -2.38 -12.95 21.34
N GLU A 75 -2.27 -13.83 20.36
CA GLU A 75 -0.97 -14.25 19.83
C GLU A 75 -0.29 -13.16 19.03
N PHE A 76 -1.02 -12.44 18.18
CA PHE A 76 -0.48 -11.29 17.45
C PHE A 76 0.14 -10.28 18.42
N GLU A 77 -0.61 -9.85 19.44
CA GLU A 77 -0.14 -8.90 20.46
C GLU A 77 1.04 -9.44 21.28
N ARG A 78 1.02 -10.73 21.63
CA ARG A 78 2.14 -11.38 22.34
C ARG A 78 3.42 -11.38 21.49
N LYS A 79 3.31 -11.68 20.20
CA LYS A 79 4.46 -11.77 19.28
C LYS A 79 4.99 -10.39 18.91
N THR A 80 4.13 -9.40 18.74
CA THR A 80 4.53 -8.01 18.45
C THR A 80 4.99 -7.25 19.69
N GLY A 81 4.59 -7.69 20.88
CA GLY A 81 5.00 -7.11 22.17
C GLY A 81 4.28 -5.81 22.53
N THR A 82 3.31 -5.37 21.74
CA THR A 82 2.53 -4.16 21.99
C THR A 82 1.12 -4.27 21.38
N PRO A 83 0.10 -3.65 22.01
CA PRO A 83 -1.19 -3.46 21.37
C PRO A 83 -1.03 -2.61 20.11
N LEU A 84 -1.63 -3.07 19.00
CA LEU A 84 -1.61 -2.39 17.71
C LEU A 84 -3.04 -2.07 17.27
N PRO A 85 -3.23 -1.05 16.43
CA PRO A 85 -4.54 -0.73 15.87
C PRO A 85 -5.17 -1.98 15.21
N PRO A 86 -6.51 -2.19 15.35
CA PRO A 86 -7.17 -3.40 14.85
C PRO A 86 -6.95 -3.67 13.36
N TRP A 87 -6.82 -2.60 12.56
CA TRP A 87 -6.59 -2.63 11.11
C TRP A 87 -5.17 -3.11 10.72
N THR A 88 -4.24 -3.24 11.66
CA THR A 88 -2.87 -3.71 11.38
C THR A 88 -2.89 -5.19 11.01
N ALA A 89 -2.65 -5.52 9.74
CA ALA A 89 -2.71 -6.90 9.23
C ALA A 89 -1.41 -7.69 9.52
N ALA A 90 -0.27 -7.00 9.50
CA ALA A 90 1.04 -7.57 9.74
C ALA A 90 1.99 -6.50 10.30
N VAL A 91 3.13 -6.95 10.83
CA VAL A 91 4.24 -6.08 11.26
C VAL A 91 5.56 -6.76 10.97
N THR A 92 6.46 -6.03 10.34
CA THR A 92 7.88 -6.37 10.24
C THR A 92 8.64 -5.84 11.46
N MET A 93 9.28 -6.73 12.22
CA MET A 93 9.97 -6.38 13.46
C MET A 93 11.49 -6.42 13.32
N PHE A 94 12.15 -5.35 13.78
CA PHE A 94 13.59 -5.26 13.96
C PHE A 94 13.93 -5.03 15.45
N PRO A 95 15.05 -5.60 15.96
CA PRO A 95 16.11 -6.31 15.24
C PRO A 95 15.84 -7.80 14.98
N GLN A 96 14.67 -8.33 15.34
CA GLN A 96 14.35 -9.76 15.23
C GLN A 96 14.29 -10.27 13.78
N LYS A 97 14.11 -9.37 12.79
CA LYS A 97 14.06 -9.68 11.36
C LYS A 97 12.98 -10.70 11.04
N VAL A 98 11.79 -10.48 11.60
CA VAL A 98 10.65 -11.38 11.47
C VAL A 98 9.40 -10.59 11.11
N VAL A 99 8.60 -11.14 10.23
CA VAL A 99 7.27 -10.64 9.92
C VAL A 99 6.25 -11.44 10.70
N VAL A 100 5.41 -10.78 11.48
CA VAL A 100 4.26 -11.40 12.14
C VAL A 100 3.02 -10.97 11.36
N VAL A 101 2.22 -11.93 10.88
CA VAL A 101 1.08 -11.66 10.00
C VAL A 101 -0.16 -12.42 10.46
N LYS A 102 -1.28 -11.72 10.53
CA LYS A 102 -2.59 -12.31 10.81
C LYS A 102 -3.05 -13.18 9.65
N THR A 103 -3.66 -14.32 9.95
CA THR A 103 -4.30 -15.14 8.91
C THR A 103 -5.50 -14.41 8.28
N PRO A 104 -5.88 -14.72 7.02
CA PRO A 104 -6.93 -13.99 6.32
C PRO A 104 -8.28 -13.97 7.05
N ASP A 105 -8.63 -15.07 7.71
CA ASP A 105 -9.82 -15.23 8.55
C ASP A 105 -9.75 -14.38 9.83
N LEU A 106 -8.60 -14.27 10.47
CA LEU A 106 -8.41 -13.38 11.62
C LEU A 106 -8.54 -11.90 11.23
N ASN A 107 -8.08 -11.55 10.03
CA ASN A 107 -8.09 -10.17 9.53
C ASN A 107 -9.32 -9.81 8.69
N ASN A 108 -10.28 -10.74 8.50
CA ASN A 108 -11.43 -10.58 7.60
C ASN A 108 -11.04 -10.12 6.18
N SER A 109 -9.99 -10.72 5.62
CA SER A 109 -9.39 -10.29 4.35
C SER A 109 -9.44 -11.39 3.29
N THR A 110 -9.43 -10.98 2.01
CA THR A 110 -9.32 -11.92 0.89
C THR A 110 -7.88 -12.45 0.76
N LEU A 111 -7.70 -13.59 0.08
CA LEU A 111 -6.35 -14.08 -0.25
C LEU A 111 -5.54 -13.09 -1.10
N ARG A 112 -6.22 -12.26 -1.92
CA ARG A 112 -5.57 -11.18 -2.68
C ARG A 112 -5.01 -10.13 -1.73
N ALA A 113 -5.81 -9.61 -0.80
CA ALA A 113 -5.36 -8.62 0.18
C ALA A 113 -4.22 -9.17 1.04
N TYR A 114 -4.36 -10.41 1.52
CA TYR A 114 -3.31 -11.10 2.25
C TYR A 114 -2.01 -11.19 1.46
N ARG A 115 -2.06 -11.57 0.17
CA ARG A 115 -0.88 -11.59 -0.70
C ARG A 115 -0.20 -10.22 -0.77
N GLU A 116 -0.96 -9.15 -0.96
CA GLU A 116 -0.39 -7.80 -1.01
C GLU A 116 0.24 -7.40 0.33
N THR A 117 -0.36 -7.77 1.47
CA THR A 117 0.27 -7.61 2.79
C THR A 117 1.59 -8.35 2.90
N ILE A 118 1.67 -9.61 2.46
CA ILE A 118 2.93 -10.38 2.50
C ILE A 118 4.02 -9.69 1.68
N ARG A 119 3.67 -9.18 0.49
CA ARG A 119 4.60 -8.45 -0.38
C ARG A 119 5.05 -7.13 0.26
N HIS A 120 4.14 -6.42 0.95
CA HIS A 120 4.42 -5.16 1.63
C HIS A 120 5.45 -5.33 2.72
N GLU A 121 5.22 -6.29 3.62
CA GLU A 121 6.15 -6.60 4.70
C GLU A 121 7.50 -7.11 4.18
N LEU A 122 7.51 -7.79 3.02
CA LEU A 122 8.75 -8.22 2.41
C LEU A 122 9.60 -7.02 1.98
N VAL A 123 9.00 -5.94 1.49
CA VAL A 123 9.71 -4.69 1.18
C VAL A 123 10.37 -4.12 2.43
N HIS A 124 9.63 -4.00 3.54
CA HIS A 124 10.20 -3.52 4.80
C HIS A 124 11.35 -4.40 5.29
N LEU A 125 11.20 -5.72 5.19
CA LEU A 125 12.24 -6.66 5.61
C LEU A 125 13.50 -6.51 4.75
N ARG A 126 13.35 -6.42 3.41
CA ARG A 126 14.46 -6.23 2.47
C ARG A 126 15.14 -4.88 2.65
N GLN A 127 14.36 -3.82 2.84
CA GLN A 127 14.88 -2.49 3.14
C GLN A 127 15.69 -2.50 4.43
N GLY A 128 15.13 -3.09 5.50
CA GLY A 128 15.78 -3.17 6.81
C GLY A 128 17.01 -4.09 6.87
N PHE A 129 17.22 -4.95 5.88
CA PHE A 129 18.48 -5.70 5.72
C PHE A 129 19.62 -4.83 5.20
N GLN A 130 19.30 -3.84 4.37
CA GLN A 130 20.26 -2.90 3.78
C GLN A 130 20.53 -1.75 4.73
N ILE A 131 19.46 -1.11 5.25
CA ILE A 131 19.53 0.15 5.99
C ILE A 131 18.57 0.11 7.17
N PRO A 132 18.96 0.58 8.38
CA PRO A 132 18.05 0.69 9.51
C PRO A 132 16.81 1.53 9.18
N LEU A 133 15.61 1.00 9.41
CA LEU A 133 14.36 1.69 9.06
C LEU A 133 14.12 3.00 9.84
N ASN A 134 14.87 3.23 10.94
CA ASN A 134 14.76 4.42 11.75
C ASN A 134 15.60 5.61 11.26
N ILE A 135 16.46 5.43 10.25
CA ILE A 135 17.20 6.54 9.63
C ILE A 135 16.48 7.10 8.39
N THR A 136 15.38 6.47 7.98
CA THR A 136 14.51 6.90 6.89
C THR A 136 13.16 7.39 7.44
N PRO A 137 12.53 8.41 6.84
CA PRO A 137 11.20 8.84 7.24
C PRO A 137 10.15 7.73 7.08
N THR A 138 9.14 7.69 7.95
CA THR A 138 8.06 6.69 7.87
C THR A 138 7.34 6.73 6.52
N TRP A 139 7.03 7.93 6.01
CA TRP A 139 6.42 8.07 4.67
C TRP A 139 7.26 7.42 3.56
N PHE A 140 8.59 7.43 3.68
CA PHE A 140 9.45 6.81 2.69
C PHE A 140 9.38 5.29 2.78
N ASN A 141 9.45 4.75 4.00
CA ASN A 141 9.35 3.30 4.25
C ASN A 141 8.03 2.75 3.74
N GLU A 142 6.92 3.39 4.13
CA GLU A 142 5.58 2.96 3.73
C GLU A 142 5.31 3.21 2.25
N GLY A 143 5.72 4.38 1.73
CA GLY A 143 5.55 4.72 0.33
C GLY A 143 6.27 3.76 -0.60
N LEU A 144 7.48 3.32 -0.21
CA LEU A 144 8.25 2.36 -0.98
C LEU A 144 7.54 1.01 -1.05
N ALA A 145 7.01 0.54 0.08
CA ALA A 145 6.24 -0.70 0.14
C ALA A 145 4.93 -0.61 -0.67
N VAL A 146 4.18 0.48 -0.56
CA VAL A 146 2.96 0.73 -1.34
C VAL A 146 3.26 0.80 -2.85
N TYR A 147 4.31 1.51 -3.24
CA TYR A 147 4.68 1.69 -4.64
C TYR A 147 5.11 0.37 -5.29
N ILE A 148 6.05 -0.37 -4.66
CA ILE A 148 6.60 -1.61 -5.23
C ILE A 148 5.56 -2.71 -5.33
N THR A 149 4.71 -2.83 -4.31
CA THR A 149 3.68 -3.88 -4.31
C THR A 149 2.54 -3.57 -5.28
N ASN A 150 2.55 -2.39 -5.91
CA ASN A 150 1.45 -1.91 -6.74
C ASN A 150 0.12 -1.91 -5.98
N GLN A 151 0.18 -1.73 -4.65
CA GLN A 151 -0.98 -1.35 -3.84
C GLN A 151 -1.44 0.07 -4.19
N TYR A 152 -0.62 0.82 -4.93
CA TYR A 152 -1.00 2.06 -5.58
C TYR A 152 -1.94 1.86 -6.79
N ASP A 153 -3.09 1.24 -6.54
CA ASP A 153 -4.10 1.00 -7.55
C ASP A 153 -5.00 2.23 -7.79
N LEU A 154 -5.97 2.10 -8.71
CA LEU A 154 -6.90 3.18 -9.02
C LEU A 154 -7.63 3.71 -7.77
N GLN A 155 -7.89 2.88 -6.76
CA GLN A 155 -8.58 3.30 -5.54
C GLN A 155 -7.70 4.25 -4.72
N SER A 156 -6.41 3.95 -4.56
CA SER A 156 -5.46 4.88 -3.91
C SER A 156 -5.36 6.21 -4.66
N ARG A 157 -5.33 6.16 -6.00
CA ARG A 157 -5.30 7.38 -6.84
C ARG A 157 -6.57 8.22 -6.67
N VAL A 158 -7.73 7.57 -6.62
CA VAL A 158 -9.03 8.21 -6.36
C VAL A 158 -9.07 8.80 -4.94
N LEU A 159 -8.53 8.10 -3.94
CA LEU A 159 -8.47 8.56 -2.55
C LEU A 159 -7.66 9.85 -2.41
N VAL A 160 -6.44 9.89 -2.98
CA VAL A 160 -5.59 11.09 -3.00
C VAL A 160 -6.26 12.23 -3.79
N SER A 161 -6.88 11.91 -4.92
CA SER A 161 -7.64 12.89 -5.71
C SER A 161 -8.79 13.52 -4.93
N ARG A 162 -9.51 12.72 -4.14
CA ARG A 162 -10.59 13.19 -3.26
C ARG A 162 -10.04 14.08 -2.15
N ALA A 163 -8.91 13.72 -1.55
CA ALA A 163 -8.25 14.54 -0.54
C ALA A 163 -7.77 15.89 -1.11
N LEU A 164 -7.25 15.92 -2.35
CA LEU A 164 -6.94 17.17 -3.06
C LEU A 164 -8.17 18.07 -3.21
N ALA A 165 -9.30 17.51 -3.66
CA ALA A 165 -10.54 18.26 -3.85
C ALA A 165 -11.10 18.83 -2.52
N GLN A 166 -10.78 18.18 -1.40
CA GLN A 166 -11.23 18.56 -0.06
C GLN A 166 -10.21 19.40 0.72
N ASN A 167 -9.05 19.73 0.12
CA ASN A 167 -7.91 20.33 0.82
C ASN A 167 -7.50 19.56 2.09
N ALA A 168 -7.52 18.23 2.00
CA ALA A 168 -7.29 17.30 3.12
C ALA A 168 -5.98 16.51 2.97
N ILE A 169 -5.04 16.98 2.14
CA ILE A 169 -3.73 16.36 1.97
C ILE A 169 -2.93 16.44 3.26
N ILE A 170 -2.27 15.34 3.65
CA ILE A 170 -1.43 15.29 4.84
C ILE A 170 -0.03 15.82 4.48
N PRO A 171 0.46 16.87 5.15
CA PRO A 171 1.82 17.35 4.92
C PRO A 171 2.87 16.28 5.22
N LEU A 172 3.93 16.18 4.41
CA LEU A 172 5.01 15.19 4.60
C LEU A 172 5.63 15.22 6.00
N SER A 173 5.72 16.41 6.61
CA SER A 173 6.25 16.60 7.96
C SER A 173 5.43 15.90 9.05
N THR A 174 4.15 15.65 8.79
CA THR A 174 3.24 14.96 9.72
C THR A 174 2.99 13.50 9.34
N LEU A 175 3.48 13.08 8.17
CA LEU A 175 3.30 11.76 7.59
C LEU A 175 4.30 10.76 8.20
N SER A 176 4.24 10.62 9.53
CA SER A 176 5.25 9.92 10.34
C SER A 176 4.70 8.90 11.34
N ASP A 177 3.46 9.07 11.82
CA ASP A 177 2.89 8.29 12.93
C ASP A 177 1.55 7.64 12.57
N PHE A 178 1.61 6.69 11.64
CA PHE A 178 0.45 6.04 11.04
C PHE A 178 -0.37 5.25 12.06
N LEU A 179 0.27 4.76 13.12
CA LEU A 179 -0.40 3.97 14.16
C LEU A 179 -1.34 4.81 15.03
N LYS A 180 -1.17 6.14 15.07
CA LYS A 180 -2.11 7.05 15.74
C LYS A 180 -3.32 7.41 14.88
N TYR A 181 -3.28 7.10 13.59
CA TYR A 181 -4.37 7.40 12.70
C TYR A 181 -5.53 6.41 12.86
N ASN A 182 -6.73 6.91 12.61
CA ASN A 182 -7.85 6.02 12.35
C ASN A 182 -7.65 5.32 11.00
N HIS A 183 -8.44 4.28 10.74
CA HIS A 183 -8.27 3.45 9.56
C HIS A 183 -8.27 4.24 8.24
N LEU A 184 -9.21 5.17 8.05
CA LEU A 184 -9.33 5.97 6.83
C LEU A 184 -8.17 6.95 6.65
N GLN A 185 -7.69 7.55 7.74
CA GLN A 185 -6.52 8.41 7.73
C GLN A 185 -5.24 7.62 7.41
N ALA A 186 -5.12 6.39 7.93
CA ALA A 186 -4.00 5.51 7.61
C ALA A 186 -4.01 5.12 6.13
N GLU A 187 -5.17 4.75 5.56
CA GLU A 187 -5.31 4.47 4.12
C GLU A 187 -4.88 5.66 3.25
N LEU A 188 -5.28 6.89 3.62
CA LEU A 188 -4.84 8.09 2.91
C LEU A 188 -3.33 8.31 3.05
N ALA A 189 -2.77 8.18 4.26
CA ALA A 189 -1.34 8.34 4.49
C ALA A 189 -0.50 7.32 3.69
N TYR A 190 -0.95 6.06 3.59
CA TYR A 190 -0.31 5.06 2.73
C TYR A 190 -0.38 5.45 1.26
N ALA A 191 -1.55 5.87 0.78
CA ALA A 191 -1.73 6.30 -0.61
C ALA A 191 -0.86 7.51 -0.96
N GLU A 192 -0.85 8.54 -0.10
CA GLU A 192 -0.02 9.74 -0.26
C GLU A 192 1.46 9.39 -0.26
N SER A 193 1.93 8.56 0.67
CA SER A 193 3.31 8.07 0.69
C SER A 193 3.73 7.42 -0.62
N GLY A 194 2.87 6.56 -1.17
CA GLY A 194 3.11 5.93 -2.47
C GLY A 194 3.24 6.94 -3.61
N THR A 195 2.47 8.03 -3.58
CA THR A 195 2.57 9.11 -4.58
C THR A 195 3.86 9.90 -4.50
N VAL A 196 4.49 9.98 -3.33
CA VAL A 196 5.79 10.64 -3.16
C VAL A 196 6.87 9.82 -3.86
N ILE A 197 6.84 8.49 -3.72
CA ILE A 197 7.75 7.59 -4.44
C ILE A 197 7.49 7.67 -5.95
N GLU A 198 6.23 7.68 -6.38
CA GLU A 198 5.88 7.87 -7.79
C GLU A 198 6.41 9.21 -8.32
N PHE A 199 6.27 10.29 -7.55
CA PHE A 199 6.82 11.62 -7.89
C PHE A 199 8.34 11.56 -8.09
N LEU A 200 9.08 10.97 -7.14
CA LEU A 200 10.53 10.88 -7.23
C LEU A 200 10.96 10.12 -8.49
N ILE A 201 10.32 8.97 -8.77
CA ILE A 201 10.62 8.17 -9.97
C ILE A 201 10.22 8.91 -11.24
N HIS A 202 9.09 9.62 -11.24
CA HIS A 202 8.62 10.36 -12.39
C HIS A 202 9.56 11.50 -12.78
N VAL A 203 10.10 12.22 -11.79
CA VAL A 203 10.95 13.39 -12.03
C VAL A 203 12.41 13.02 -12.23
N TYR A 204 12.95 12.10 -11.43
CA TYR A 204 14.38 11.78 -11.39
C TYR A 204 14.72 10.44 -12.08
N GLY A 205 13.72 9.72 -12.57
CA GLY A 205 13.89 8.44 -13.27
C GLY A 205 13.96 7.23 -12.34
N GLN A 206 14.00 6.04 -12.96
CA GLN A 206 13.91 4.77 -12.23
C GLN A 206 15.09 4.47 -11.31
N SER A 207 16.28 5.01 -11.60
CA SER A 207 17.48 4.75 -10.78
C SER A 207 17.49 5.50 -9.45
N VAL A 208 16.64 6.53 -9.27
CA VAL A 208 16.65 7.42 -8.11
C VAL A 208 16.61 6.66 -6.79
N LEU A 209 15.82 5.57 -6.71
CA LEU A 209 15.72 4.78 -5.50
C LEU A 209 17.01 4.01 -5.21
N THR A 210 17.59 3.36 -6.21
CA THR A 210 18.85 2.63 -6.07
C THR A 210 20.00 3.57 -5.73
N ASP A 211 20.05 4.75 -6.32
CA ASP A 211 21.07 5.77 -6.06
C ASP A 211 20.91 6.38 -4.66
N LEU A 212 19.66 6.57 -4.20
CA LEU A 212 19.35 6.97 -2.83
C LEU A 212 19.81 5.93 -1.82
N PHE A 213 19.53 4.64 -2.04
CA PHE A 213 19.99 3.56 -1.16
C PHE A 213 21.52 3.51 -1.07
N LYS A 214 22.23 3.60 -2.20
CA LYS A 214 23.69 3.65 -2.23
C LYS A 214 24.25 4.84 -1.46
N THR A 215 23.68 6.02 -1.66
CA THR A 215 24.12 7.26 -0.99
C THR A 215 23.85 7.19 0.52
N LEU A 216 22.73 6.59 0.92
CA LEU A 216 22.33 6.47 2.31
C LEU A 216 23.23 5.51 3.11
N LEU A 217 23.81 4.49 2.46
CA LEU A 217 24.83 3.63 3.08
C LEU A 217 26.10 4.38 3.49
N ASP A 218 26.45 5.45 2.75
CA ASP A 218 27.60 6.31 3.05
C ASP A 218 27.24 7.40 4.07
N LYS A 219 26.25 8.24 3.74
CA LYS A 219 25.92 9.44 4.53
C LYS A 219 25.19 9.16 5.84
N LYS A 220 24.41 8.08 5.91
CA LYS A 220 23.55 7.72 7.05
C LYS A 220 22.54 8.82 7.47
N ASP A 221 22.24 9.74 6.56
CA ASP A 221 21.21 10.77 6.71
C ASP A 221 20.34 10.79 5.45
N PHE A 222 19.03 10.57 5.62
CA PHE A 222 18.11 10.44 4.51
C PHE A 222 18.00 11.72 3.68
N TYR A 223 17.85 12.88 4.32
CA TYR A 223 17.59 14.13 3.61
C TYR A 223 18.85 14.65 2.90
N GLN A 224 20.03 14.47 3.49
CA GLN A 224 21.30 14.74 2.80
C GLN A 224 21.51 13.80 1.61
N SER A 225 21.11 12.53 1.74
CA SER A 225 21.20 11.56 0.64
C SER A 225 20.23 11.87 -0.48
N LEU A 226 18.99 12.23 -0.15
CA LEU A 226 17.99 12.66 -1.12
C LEU A 226 18.45 13.91 -1.86
N SER A 227 18.94 14.92 -1.15
CA SER A 227 19.45 16.14 -1.76
C SER A 227 20.64 15.88 -2.69
N ALA A 228 21.58 14.99 -2.30
CA ALA A 228 22.71 14.64 -3.14
C ALA A 228 22.34 13.87 -4.43
N VAL A 229 21.22 13.16 -4.44
CA VAL A 229 20.77 12.36 -5.61
C VAL A 229 19.83 13.16 -6.52
N THR A 230 19.09 14.12 -5.96
CA THR A 230 17.99 14.80 -6.68
C THR A 230 18.15 16.31 -6.81
N ASP A 231 19.19 16.89 -6.18
CA ASP A 231 19.38 18.34 -6.02
C ASP A 231 18.20 19.06 -5.35
N ILE A 232 17.23 18.32 -4.78
CA ILE A 232 16.10 18.90 -4.06
C ILE A 232 16.54 19.35 -2.67
N GLU A 233 16.14 20.56 -2.30
CA GLU A 233 16.28 20.99 -0.91
C GLU A 233 15.21 20.29 -0.07
N PRO A 234 15.57 19.65 1.07
CA PRO A 234 14.63 18.91 1.91
C PRO A 234 13.36 19.70 2.28
N GLY A 235 13.49 21.00 2.54
CA GLY A 235 12.36 21.88 2.88
C GLY A 235 11.39 22.16 1.73
N THR A 236 11.76 21.83 0.48
CA THR A 236 10.96 22.09 -0.72
C THR A 236 10.28 20.84 -1.29
N LEU A 237 10.63 19.65 -0.77
CA LEU A 237 10.11 18.37 -1.24
C LEU A 237 8.57 18.34 -1.23
N ASP A 238 7.98 18.75 -0.11
CA ASP A 238 6.52 18.76 0.08
C ASP A 238 5.82 19.65 -0.96
N PHE A 239 6.36 20.84 -1.22
CA PHE A 239 5.82 21.77 -2.22
C PHE A 239 5.84 21.17 -3.63
N TYR A 240 6.99 20.61 -4.06
CA TYR A 240 7.12 20.04 -5.41
C TYR A 240 6.27 18.78 -5.58
N TRP A 241 6.19 17.94 -4.56
CA TRP A 241 5.32 16.78 -4.53
C TRP A 241 3.84 17.18 -4.63
N GLN A 242 3.38 18.12 -3.80
CA GLN A 242 1.99 18.60 -3.84
C GLN A 242 1.63 19.22 -5.20
N LYS A 243 2.56 19.95 -5.82
CA LYS A 243 2.39 20.46 -7.19
C LYS A 243 2.26 19.33 -8.21
N TYR A 244 3.07 18.28 -8.09
CA TYR A 244 2.97 17.09 -8.93
C TYR A 244 1.61 16.40 -8.77
N ILE A 245 1.17 16.09 -7.54
CA ILE A 245 -0.09 15.38 -7.35
C ILE A 245 -1.29 16.24 -7.77
N THR A 246 -1.24 17.56 -7.57
CA THR A 246 -2.29 18.47 -8.05
C THR A 246 -2.43 18.40 -9.57
N LYS A 247 -1.31 18.33 -10.30
CA LYS A 247 -1.36 18.23 -11.76
C LYS A 247 -1.88 16.88 -12.25
N GLN A 248 -1.45 15.78 -11.64
CA GLN A 248 -1.74 14.43 -12.12
C GLN A 248 -3.07 13.87 -11.59
N TYR A 249 -3.48 14.24 -10.37
CA TYR A 249 -4.57 13.58 -9.64
C TYR A 249 -5.84 14.40 -9.56
N ARG A 250 -5.83 15.71 -9.82
CA ARG A 250 -6.96 16.60 -9.51
C ARG A 250 -8.33 16.12 -10.01
N TRP A 251 -8.39 15.43 -11.15
CA TRP A 251 -9.66 14.98 -11.74
C TRP A 251 -9.92 13.48 -11.65
N ILE A 252 -9.02 12.71 -11.04
CA ILE A 252 -9.14 11.23 -10.97
C ILE A 252 -10.35 10.81 -10.14
N PHE A 253 -10.80 11.60 -9.16
CA PHE A 253 -12.00 11.31 -8.37
C PHE A 253 -13.27 11.20 -9.22
N LEU A 254 -13.28 11.75 -10.45
CA LEU A 254 -14.39 11.59 -11.40
C LEU A 254 -14.49 10.16 -11.96
N LEU A 255 -13.41 9.38 -11.89
CA LEU A 255 -13.37 7.97 -12.28
C LEU A 255 -13.93 7.03 -11.21
N ASP A 256 -14.30 7.57 -10.04
CA ASP A 256 -15.00 6.81 -9.01
C ASP A 256 -16.34 6.33 -9.58
N ILE A 257 -16.59 5.02 -9.52
CA ILE A 257 -17.75 4.38 -10.14
C ILE A 257 -19.07 4.95 -9.62
N GLN A 258 -19.07 5.41 -8.36
CA GLN A 258 -20.21 6.05 -7.75
C GLN A 258 -20.52 7.41 -8.40
N ASN A 259 -19.50 8.16 -8.84
CA ASN A 259 -19.64 9.43 -9.54
C ASN A 259 -19.97 9.24 -11.03
N ILE A 260 -19.44 8.20 -11.66
CA ILE A 260 -19.71 7.86 -13.05
C ILE A 260 -21.21 7.65 -13.28
N ILE A 261 -21.91 6.98 -12.36
CA ILE A 261 -23.36 6.74 -12.46
C ILE A 261 -24.13 8.07 -12.53
N TRP A 262 -23.78 9.04 -11.67
CA TRP A 262 -24.43 10.35 -11.66
C TRP A 262 -24.07 11.23 -12.86
N LEU A 263 -22.95 10.97 -13.54
CA LEU A 263 -22.61 11.60 -14.82
C LEU A 263 -23.37 10.96 -15.99
N ILE A 264 -23.49 9.63 -16.00
CA ILE A 264 -24.09 8.88 -17.10
C ILE A 264 -25.61 9.02 -17.09
N ILE A 265 -26.28 8.91 -15.94
CA ILE A 265 -27.75 8.92 -15.86
C ILE A 265 -28.37 10.18 -16.50
N PRO A 266 -27.96 11.42 -16.17
CA PRO A 266 -28.54 12.62 -16.78
C PRO A 266 -28.32 12.67 -18.29
N VAL A 267 -27.13 12.28 -18.77
CA VAL A 267 -26.83 12.21 -20.21
C VAL A 267 -27.74 11.19 -20.89
N LEU A 268 -27.92 10.01 -20.30
CA LEU A 268 -28.83 8.98 -20.78
C LEU A 268 -30.28 9.49 -20.84
N LEU A 269 -30.76 10.19 -19.80
CA LEU A 269 -32.09 10.79 -19.76
C LEU A 269 -32.28 11.85 -20.85
N VAL A 270 -31.28 12.71 -21.08
CA VAL A 270 -31.29 13.70 -22.16
C VAL A 270 -31.33 13.01 -23.52
N CYS A 271 -30.48 12.00 -23.75
CA CYS A 271 -30.49 11.21 -24.97
C CYS A 271 -31.86 10.53 -25.21
N ILE A 272 -32.44 9.90 -24.19
CA ILE A 272 -33.77 9.28 -24.25
C ILE A 272 -34.84 10.34 -24.59
N TYR A 273 -34.78 11.51 -23.96
CA TYR A 273 -35.70 12.61 -24.24
C TYR A 273 -35.63 13.04 -25.70
N PHE A 274 -34.42 13.26 -26.24
CA PHE A 274 -34.24 13.65 -27.63
C PHE A 274 -34.69 12.55 -28.59
N VAL A 275 -34.30 11.30 -28.36
CA VAL A 275 -34.75 10.15 -29.19
C VAL A 275 -36.28 10.07 -29.19
N LYS A 276 -36.93 10.18 -28.04
CA LYS A 276 -38.39 10.17 -27.92
C LYS A 276 -39.02 11.36 -28.62
N ARG A 277 -38.46 12.56 -28.47
CA ARG A 277 -38.92 13.79 -29.14
C ARG A 277 -38.86 13.67 -30.66
N PHE A 278 -37.76 13.12 -31.21
CA PHE A 278 -37.62 12.88 -32.65
C PHE A 278 -38.58 11.80 -33.16
N ARG A 279 -38.79 10.72 -32.41
CA ARG A 279 -39.76 9.66 -32.77
C ARG A 279 -41.21 10.18 -32.74
N ASN A 280 -41.58 10.91 -31.70
CA ASN A 280 -42.93 11.46 -31.56
C ASN A 280 -43.28 12.47 -32.66
N LYS A 281 -42.32 13.28 -33.13
CA LYS A 281 -42.53 14.15 -34.29
C LYS A 281 -42.88 13.38 -35.56
N LYS A 282 -42.21 12.23 -35.80
CA LYS A 282 -42.51 11.38 -36.96
C LYS A 282 -43.89 10.71 -36.84
N THR A 283 -44.28 10.29 -35.65
CA THR A 283 -45.60 9.71 -35.41
C THR A 283 -46.72 10.74 -35.61
N LEU A 284 -46.58 11.96 -35.07
CA LEU A 284 -47.56 13.03 -35.28
C LEU A 284 -47.71 13.40 -36.76
N GLN A 285 -46.59 13.45 -37.50
CA GLN A 285 -46.64 13.73 -38.94
C GLN A 285 -47.40 12.66 -39.72
N LYS A 286 -47.29 11.39 -39.34
CA LYS A 286 -48.10 10.31 -39.94
C LYS A 286 -49.59 10.49 -39.65
N TRP A 287 -49.95 10.73 -38.39
CA TRP A 287 -51.35 10.91 -38.01
C TRP A 287 -52.00 12.12 -38.69
N ASN A 288 -51.27 13.24 -38.84
CA ASN A 288 -51.78 14.41 -39.55
C ASN A 288 -51.98 14.18 -41.06
N VAL A 289 -51.20 13.28 -41.68
CA VAL A 289 -51.40 12.90 -43.09
C VAL A 289 -52.62 12.00 -43.22
N GLU A 290 -52.77 11.00 -42.34
CA GLU A 290 -53.92 10.10 -42.28
C GLU A 290 -55.25 10.85 -42.00
N GLU A 291 -55.26 11.84 -41.10
CA GLU A 291 -56.43 12.70 -40.85
C GLU A 291 -56.78 13.59 -42.05
N ASN A 292 -55.77 14.17 -42.72
CA ASN A 292 -56.03 15.00 -43.91
C ASN A 292 -56.52 14.16 -45.10
N GLU A 293 -56.06 12.92 -45.25
CA GLU A 293 -56.57 11.99 -46.27
C GLU A 293 -58.04 11.60 -46.00
N MET A 294 -58.42 11.36 -44.73
CA MET A 294 -59.81 11.09 -44.34
C MET A 294 -60.78 12.28 -44.49
N HIS A 295 -60.28 13.51 -44.57
CA HIS A 295 -61.10 14.72 -44.74
C HIS A 295 -61.26 15.15 -46.21
N ILE A 296 -60.59 14.48 -47.15
CA ILE A 296 -60.63 14.78 -48.59
C ILE A 296 -61.52 13.77 -49.37
N GLU A 297 -61.93 12.66 -48.74
CA GLU A 297 -63.03 11.78 -49.20
C GLU A 297 -64.42 12.27 -48.73
#